data_AF-A0A932HI94-F1
#
_entry.id   AF-A0A932HI94-F1
#
_cell.length_a   1.000
_cell.length_b   1.000
_cell.length_c   1.000
_cell.angle_alpha   90.00
_cell.angle_beta   90.00
_cell.angle_gamma   90.00
#
_symmetry.space_group_name_H-M   'P 1'
#
loop_
_entity.id
_entity.type
_entity.pdbx_description
1 polymer ?
#
loop_
_entity_poly.entity_id
_entity_poly.type
_entity_poly.pdbx_seq_one_letter_code
_entity_poly.pdbx_strand_id
1 'polypeptide(L)'
;MSGAVRSASGCGPVSGARIEWWSVNPRGSYDDDHRATQRADAEGRYRYETTFPVRYFGRPPHVHVRVTAPGHRILVTQLYPTPGQTTLTADFVLIRD
;
A
#
# COMPACT_ATOMS: atom_id res chain seq x y z
N MET A 1 5.77 -5.96 -3.15
CA MET A 1 4.42 -5.51 -3.56
C MET A 1 4.54 -4.57 -4.75
N SER A 2 3.63 -4.66 -5.70
CA SER A 2 3.61 -3.78 -6.88
C SER A 2 2.19 -3.59 -7.42
N GLY A 3 1.99 -2.56 -8.22
CA GLY A 3 0.72 -2.30 -8.88
C GLY A 3 0.64 -0.85 -9.35
N ALA A 4 -0.57 -0.35 -9.53
CA ALA A 4 -0.82 1.03 -9.93
C ALA A 4 -1.91 1.72 -9.10
N VAL A 5 -1.81 3.04 -8.97
CA VAL A 5 -2.89 3.90 -8.48
C VAL A 5 -3.71 4.39 -9.67
N ARG A 6 -5.02 4.17 -9.63
CA ARG A 6 -5.95 4.48 -10.72
C ARG A 6 -7.12 5.31 -10.22
N SER A 7 -7.71 6.09 -11.12
CA SER A 7 -8.97 6.76 -10.86
C SER A 7 -10.14 5.80 -11.12
N ALA A 8 -11.12 5.76 -10.22
CA ALA A 8 -12.40 5.09 -10.44
C ALA A 8 -13.15 5.68 -11.65
N SER A 9 -12.89 6.96 -11.96
CA SER A 9 -13.40 7.63 -13.15
C SER A 9 -12.43 7.40 -14.31
N GLY A 10 -12.87 6.64 -15.32
CA GLY A 10 -12.13 6.45 -16.57
C GLY A 10 -10.89 5.55 -16.47
N CYS A 11 -10.60 4.93 -15.32
CA CYS A 11 -9.53 3.94 -15.12
C CYS A 11 -8.10 4.44 -15.39
N GLY A 12 -7.92 5.75 -15.60
CA GLY A 12 -6.64 6.38 -15.90
C GLY A 12 -5.68 6.35 -14.70
N PRO A 13 -4.36 6.46 -14.95
CA PRO A 13 -3.37 6.47 -13.89
C PRO A 13 -3.46 7.74 -13.03
N VAL A 14 -3.17 7.62 -11.74
CA VAL A 14 -3.05 8.77 -10.83
C VAL A 14 -1.57 9.01 -10.54
N SER A 15 -0.95 9.81 -11.40
CA SER A 15 0.46 10.20 -11.28
C SER A 15 0.74 10.94 -9.98
N GLY A 16 1.88 10.64 -9.35
CA GLY A 16 2.36 11.34 -8.15
C GLY A 16 1.53 11.09 -6.89
N ALA A 17 0.54 10.19 -6.93
CA ALA A 17 -0.22 9.76 -5.77
C ALA A 17 0.74 9.36 -4.63
N ARG A 18 0.52 9.90 -3.44
CA ARG A 18 1.32 9.59 -2.26
C ARG A 18 0.78 8.32 -1.63
N ILE A 19 1.66 7.33 -1.47
CA ILE A 19 1.36 6.05 -0.83
C ILE A 19 2.20 5.95 0.44
N GLU A 20 1.53 5.76 1.56
CA GLU A 20 2.13 5.59 2.88
C GLU A 20 1.93 4.16 3.36
N TRP A 21 3.01 3.51 3.75
CA TRP A 21 3.06 2.11 4.18
C TRP A 21 3.42 2.02 5.65
N TRP A 22 2.80 1.08 6.37
CA TRP A 22 3.26 0.67 7.69
C TRP A 22 2.88 -0.78 8.01
N SER A 23 3.79 -1.52 8.63
CA SER A 23 3.52 -2.87 9.13
C SER A 23 4.35 -3.15 10.39
N VAL A 24 4.05 -4.25 11.06
CA VAL A 24 4.95 -4.77 12.09
C VAL A 24 6.20 -5.39 11.45
N ASN A 25 7.29 -5.36 12.18
CA ASN A 25 8.52 -6.07 11.87
C ASN A 25 8.37 -7.59 12.12
N PRO A 26 9.40 -8.41 11.82
CA PRO A 26 9.37 -9.86 12.06
C PRO A 26 9.21 -10.29 13.53
N ARG A 27 9.33 -9.36 14.49
CA ARG A 27 9.08 -9.60 15.93
C ARG A 27 7.65 -9.23 16.35
N GLY A 28 6.80 -8.80 15.41
CA GLY A 28 5.42 -8.40 15.69
C GLY A 28 5.28 -7.02 16.34
N SER A 29 6.31 -6.18 16.27
CA SER A 29 6.29 -4.81 16.80
C SER A 29 6.33 -3.78 15.67
N TYR A 30 5.67 -2.64 15.87
CA TYR A 30 5.85 -1.50 14.97
C TYR A 30 7.18 -0.80 15.26
N ASP A 31 7.88 -0.39 14.21
CA ASP A 31 9.07 0.44 14.25
C ASP A 31 9.04 1.44 13.09
N ASP A 32 10.11 2.24 12.96
CA ASP A 32 10.24 3.23 11.89
C ASP A 32 10.82 2.62 10.60
N ASP A 33 11.58 1.52 10.70
CA ASP A 33 12.17 0.83 9.54
C ASP A 33 11.11 0.21 8.62
N HIS A 34 9.93 -0.13 9.15
CA HIS A 34 8.79 -0.69 8.40
C HIS A 34 7.75 0.38 8.04
N ARG A 35 8.16 1.65 7.97
CA ARG A 35 7.35 2.78 7.52
C ARG A 35 7.99 3.44 6.30
N ALA A 36 7.17 3.74 5.30
CA ALA A 36 7.66 4.41 4.10
C ALA A 36 6.61 5.35 3.52
N THR A 37 7.07 6.47 2.95
CA THR A 37 6.28 7.29 2.02
C THR A 37 6.91 7.16 0.64
N GLN A 38 6.11 6.79 -0.36
CA GLN A 38 6.51 6.78 -1.76
C GLN A 38 5.52 7.59 -2.60
N ARG A 39 5.92 7.92 -3.83
CA ARG A 39 5.03 8.48 -4.85
C ARG A 39 4.91 7.52 -6.01
N ALA A 40 3.71 7.39 -6.54
CA ALA A 40 3.47 6.67 -7.79
C ALA A 40 4.14 7.40 -8.97
N ASP A 41 4.61 6.65 -9.96
CA ASP A 41 5.26 7.20 -11.16
C ASP A 41 4.25 7.87 -12.12
N ALA A 42 4.71 8.33 -13.29
CA ALA A 42 3.88 9.02 -14.28
C ALA A 42 2.72 8.14 -14.80
N GLU A 43 2.88 6.83 -14.79
CA GLU A 43 1.87 5.85 -15.15
C GLU A 43 1.12 5.30 -13.93
N GLY A 44 1.26 5.96 -12.77
CA GLY A 44 0.61 5.59 -11.52
C GLY A 44 1.19 4.33 -10.87
N ARG A 45 2.28 3.75 -11.40
CA ARG A 45 2.84 2.50 -10.90
C ARG A 45 3.65 2.71 -9.63
N TYR A 46 3.77 1.64 -8.86
CA TYR A 46 4.61 1.59 -7.68
C TYR A 46 5.24 0.22 -7.45
N ARG A 47 6.34 0.21 -6.70
CA ARG A 47 6.95 -0.99 -6.13
C ARG A 47 7.39 -0.71 -4.70
N TYR A 48 6.96 -1.55 -3.77
CA TYR A 48 7.32 -1.49 -2.36
C TYR A 48 7.90 -2.84 -1.92
N GLU A 49 9.09 -2.82 -1.35
CA GLU A 49 9.81 -3.98 -0.84
C GLU A 49 10.04 -3.83 0.66
N THR A 50 9.77 -4.89 1.40
CA THR A 50 9.87 -4.95 2.87
C THR A 50 10.01 -6.42 3.28
N THR A 51 10.36 -6.67 4.54
CA THR A 51 10.26 -8.00 5.13
C THR A 51 8.80 -8.43 5.32
N PHE A 52 8.56 -9.74 5.43
CA PHE A 52 7.23 -10.32 5.61
C PHE A 52 6.68 -9.99 7.02
N PRO A 53 5.49 -9.37 7.16
CA PRO A 53 4.92 -9.06 8.47
C PRO A 53 4.43 -10.33 9.18
N VAL A 54 4.48 -10.34 10.51
CA VAL A 54 4.01 -11.49 11.30
C VAL A 54 2.66 -11.21 11.97
N ARG A 55 2.06 -12.26 12.55
CA ARG A 55 0.86 -12.12 13.38
C ARG A 55 1.20 -11.31 14.63
N TYR A 56 0.30 -10.43 15.03
CA TYR A 56 0.40 -9.67 16.27
C TYR A 56 -1.01 -9.39 16.82
N PHE A 57 -1.18 -9.40 18.15
CA PHE A 57 -2.47 -9.21 18.84
C PHE A 57 -3.66 -9.96 18.20
N GLY A 58 -3.46 -11.22 17.80
CA GLY A 58 -4.50 -12.05 17.18
C GLY A 58 -4.86 -11.70 15.73
N ARG A 59 -4.22 -10.70 15.12
CA ARG A 59 -4.46 -10.29 13.73
C ARG A 59 -3.59 -11.11 12.75
N PRO A 60 -4.11 -11.48 11.57
CA PRO A 60 -3.30 -12.13 10.54
C PRO A 60 -2.19 -11.19 10.03
N PRO A 61 -1.13 -11.68 9.38
CA PRO A 61 -0.15 -10.83 8.69
C PRO A 61 -0.84 -9.83 7.77
N HIS A 62 -0.47 -8.55 7.88
CA HIS A 62 -0.98 -7.50 7.01
C HIS A 62 -0.02 -6.32 6.91
N VAL A 63 -0.19 -5.56 5.82
CA VAL A 63 0.48 -4.28 5.57
C VAL A 63 -0.60 -3.23 5.47
N HIS A 64 -0.49 -2.17 6.25
CA HIS A 64 -1.39 -1.04 6.14
C HIS A 64 -0.94 -0.08 5.04
N VAL A 65 -1.93 0.53 4.39
CA VAL A 65 -1.71 1.46 3.29
C VAL A 65 -2.64 2.66 3.41
N ARG A 66 -2.10 3.85 3.20
CA ARG A 66 -2.85 5.08 2.97
C ARG A 66 -2.45 5.69 1.64
N VAL A 67 -3.41 5.96 0.78
CA VAL A 67 -3.20 6.54 -0.55
C VAL A 67 -3.92 7.88 -0.65
N THR A 68 -3.20 8.91 -1.07
CA THR A 68 -3.73 10.28 -1.23
C THR A 68 -3.30 10.86 -2.56
N ALA A 69 -4.19 11.62 -3.20
CA ALA A 69 -3.89 12.38 -4.41
C ALA A 69 -4.78 13.64 -4.45
N PRO A 70 -4.31 14.76 -5.02
CA PRO A 70 -5.16 15.94 -5.20
C PRO A 70 -6.46 15.62 -5.96
N GLY A 71 -7.59 16.15 -5.48
CA GLY A 71 -8.91 15.96 -6.09
C GLY A 71 -9.48 14.54 -5.98
N HIS A 72 -8.93 13.73 -5.07
CA HIS A 72 -9.39 12.37 -4.80
C HIS A 72 -9.56 12.13 -3.30
N ARG A 73 -10.57 11.34 -2.96
CA ARG A 73 -10.81 10.85 -1.61
C ARG A 73 -9.65 9.98 -1.14
N ILE A 74 -9.30 10.13 0.13
CA ILE A 74 -8.27 9.34 0.79
C ILE A 74 -8.72 7.88 0.87
N LEU A 75 -7.87 6.96 0.43
CA LEU A 75 -8.05 5.53 0.65
C LEU A 75 -7.17 5.08 1.83
N VAL A 76 -7.79 4.52 2.86
CA VAL A 76 -7.09 3.80 3.94
C VAL A 76 -7.52 2.35 3.89
N THR A 77 -6.57 1.44 3.71
CA THR A 77 -6.84 0.01 3.54
C THR A 77 -5.70 -0.84 4.09
N GLN A 78 -5.85 -2.16 3.98
CA GLN A 78 -4.86 -3.14 4.40
C GLN A 78 -4.73 -4.25 3.35
N LEU A 79 -3.51 -4.71 3.14
CA LEU A 79 -3.19 -5.85 2.29
C LEU A 79 -2.87 -7.06 3.16
N TYR A 80 -3.38 -8.24 2.78
CA TYR A 80 -3.26 -9.48 3.53
C TYR A 80 -2.48 -10.51 2.70
N PRO A 81 -1.14 -10.58 2.85
CA PRO A 81 -0.36 -11.62 2.19
C PRO A 81 -0.66 -12.99 2.79
N THR A 82 -0.67 -14.03 1.95
CA THR A 82 -0.76 -15.41 2.42
C THR A 82 0.60 -15.88 2.98
N PRO A 83 0.63 -16.84 3.93
CA PRO A 83 1.89 -17.34 4.49
C PRO A 83 2.85 -17.83 3.40
N GLY A 84 4.09 -17.34 3.42
CA GLY A 84 5.12 -17.69 2.43
C GLY A 84 5.05 -16.91 1.11
N GLN A 85 4.06 -16.03 0.93
CA GLN A 85 3.95 -15.19 -0.26
C GLN A 85 5.08 -14.16 -0.31
N THR A 86 5.89 -14.20 -1.37
CA THR A 86 7.01 -13.27 -1.58
C THR A 86 6.65 -12.10 -2.52
N THR A 87 5.57 -12.24 -3.29
CA THR A 87 5.08 -11.20 -4.22
C THR A 87 3.59 -11.00 -4.08
N LEU A 88 3.13 -9.75 -4.13
CA LEU A 88 1.71 -9.38 -4.07
C LEU A 88 1.47 -8.22 -5.02
N THR A 89 0.44 -8.35 -5.85
CA THR A 89 -0.01 -7.30 -6.78
C THR A 89 -1.29 -6.68 -6.24
N ALA A 90 -1.35 -5.35 -6.17
CA ALA A 90 -2.53 -4.60 -5.77
C ALA A 90 -2.63 -3.28 -6.54
N ASP A 91 -3.78 -3.04 -7.18
CA ASP A 91 -4.10 -1.72 -7.70
C ASP A 91 -4.92 -0.95 -6.67
N PHE A 92 -4.58 0.33 -6.45
CA PHE A 92 -5.35 1.21 -5.58
C PHE A 92 -6.23 2.11 -6.43
N VAL A 93 -7.54 1.99 -6.28
CA VAL A 93 -8.51 2.76 -7.05
C VAL A 93 -9.06 3.89 -6.18
N LEU A 94 -8.80 5.13 -6.58
CA LEU A 94 -9.25 6.33 -5.87
C LEU A 94 -10.53 6.88 -6.49
N ILE A 95 -11.46 7.32 -5.62
CA ILE A 95 -12.68 8.00 -6.02
C ILE A 95 -12.40 9.51 -6.06
N ARG A 96 -12.87 10.21 -7.10
CA ARG A 96 -12.76 11.67 -7.17
C ARG A 96 -13.67 12.34 -6.13
N ASP A 97 -13.24 13.50 -5.64
CA ASP A 97 -14.08 14.37 -4.81
C ASP A 97 -15.24 14.97 -5.62
#